data_AF-A0A542ZK77-F1
#
_entry.id   AF-A0A542ZK77-F1
#
_cell.length_a   1.000
_cell.length_b   1.000
_cell.length_c   1.000
_cell.angle_alpha   90.00
_cell.angle_beta   90.00
_cell.angle_gamma   90.00
#
_symmetry.space_group_name_H-M   'P 1'
#
loop_
_entity.id
_entity.type
_entity.pdbx_description
1 polymer ?
#
loop_
_entity_poly.entity_id
_entity_poly.type
_entity_poly.pdbx_seq_one_letter_code
_entity_poly.pdbx_strand_id
1 'polypeptide(L)'
;MELHTTEIDGVRTFWVESGRPTLRASLMFRGGMADETLPTCGWTHLLEHLALHGRERVDLDVNGSVDLLVTSFDVHGEAGDVAEHLRALTTWLADPDLSDLEHERKVLRAESARRGGSAAADAMLWRYGARGPGLVAYDEPGLTRASVDALLVHAARRFTTGNAVLCFDGPPPPGLSLRLRSGEALLTQAATPCGQPLPGAYVGPDDAVCLSGLVRRSAASTALGRCLQRRLATRLRHEAGGSYAPWDAYHPVGADTAVLLAGADLMPELRPKAVSVARSVLQELMRSGPTSQEVAEDAAVVVRNYRDPFNQPGRAWASGRAVLLDEETVDVEDVLREAEQVTPDDVVEAARDVHRTLLVGAPRAARRDDSITWLDATRPAGTTSGERFRALDHPVDRSVITVSDGRVEVAGGDQARAVDLARLAGAFAFPDGGRTLVDQDGYTVAVEPTLWRNGGVLRERIDALVAPQLVLPMEPRDPQEVPRPKVTPAERWRLRLRGAIRAWWVAPVGFGALGMLVHATSGLNVLPVFVFSTVIFLGAWYRRDSR
;
A
#
# COMPACT_ATOMS: atom_id res chain seq x y z
N MET A 1 -25.15 14.14 29.46
CA MET A 1 -25.92 13.25 28.56
C MET A 1 -25.42 11.84 28.80
N GLU A 2 -26.34 10.89 28.96
CA GLU A 2 -26.03 9.50 29.32
C GLU A 2 -25.87 8.65 28.05
N LEU A 3 -25.00 7.63 28.10
CA LEU A 3 -24.87 6.63 27.05
C LEU A 3 -25.84 5.49 27.35
N HIS A 4 -26.78 5.27 26.43
CA HIS A 4 -27.74 4.18 26.54
C HIS A 4 -27.33 3.02 25.65
N THR A 5 -27.52 1.80 26.16
CA THR A 5 -27.29 0.56 25.42
C THR A 5 -28.60 -0.22 25.33
N THR A 6 -28.93 -0.71 24.15
CA THR A 6 -30.07 -1.57 23.89
C THR A 6 -29.75 -2.57 22.77
N GLU A 7 -30.72 -3.39 22.38
CA GLU A 7 -30.61 -4.32 21.27
C GLU A 7 -31.85 -4.20 20.38
N ILE A 8 -31.64 -4.19 19.05
CA ILE A 8 -32.71 -4.13 18.06
C ILE A 8 -32.49 -5.26 17.07
N ASP A 9 -33.40 -6.24 17.04
CA ASP A 9 -33.34 -7.40 16.16
C ASP A 9 -31.97 -8.13 16.17
N GLY A 10 -31.37 -8.27 17.35
CA GLY A 10 -30.07 -8.91 17.55
C GLY A 10 -28.85 -8.04 17.26
N VAL A 11 -29.04 -6.76 16.94
CA VAL A 11 -27.96 -5.78 16.71
C VAL A 11 -27.78 -4.91 17.95
N ARG A 12 -26.57 -4.91 18.51
CA ARG A 12 -26.23 -4.06 19.65
C ARG A 12 -26.33 -2.59 19.26
N THR A 13 -27.04 -1.81 20.06
CA THR A 13 -27.39 -0.43 19.72
C THR A 13 -26.97 0.53 20.82
N PHE A 14 -26.28 1.60 20.46
CA PHE A 14 -25.80 2.66 21.34
C PHE A 14 -26.42 3.99 20.97
N TRP A 15 -26.83 4.79 21.94
CA TRP A 15 -27.35 6.11 21.66
C TRP A 15 -27.14 7.09 22.81
N VAL A 16 -27.11 8.37 22.44
CA VAL A 16 -26.99 9.49 23.37
C VAL A 16 -27.95 10.57 22.90
N GLU A 17 -28.84 11.03 23.76
CA GLU A 17 -29.86 12.02 23.39
C GLU A 17 -29.25 13.41 23.16
N SER A 18 -29.11 13.82 21.89
CA SER A 18 -28.59 15.14 21.50
C SER A 18 -29.55 16.30 21.72
N GLY A 19 -30.86 16.03 21.82
CA GLY A 19 -31.92 17.04 21.85
C GLY A 19 -32.17 17.73 20.50
N ARG A 20 -31.56 17.25 19.40
CA ARG A 20 -31.81 17.74 18.05
C ARG A 20 -33.17 17.26 17.53
N PRO A 21 -33.84 18.03 16.66
CA PRO A 21 -35.14 17.64 16.09
C PRO A 21 -35.04 16.54 15.02
N THR A 22 -33.85 16.34 14.45
CA THR A 22 -33.54 15.30 13.45
C THR A 22 -32.69 14.21 14.09
N LEU A 23 -32.71 13.01 13.52
CA LEU A 23 -31.95 11.86 13.99
C LEU A 23 -30.81 11.54 13.03
N ARG A 24 -29.60 11.36 13.56
CA ARG A 24 -28.47 10.76 12.87
C ARG A 24 -28.29 9.33 13.37
N ALA A 25 -28.07 8.41 12.44
CA ALA A 25 -27.77 7.02 12.72
C ALA A 25 -26.57 6.53 11.90
N SER A 26 -25.86 5.54 12.44
CA SER A 26 -24.87 4.79 11.67
C SER A 26 -24.97 3.30 11.97
N LEU A 27 -25.14 2.51 10.91
CA LEU A 27 -25.02 1.06 10.97
C LEU A 27 -23.59 0.69 10.59
N MET A 28 -22.84 0.15 11.54
CA MET A 28 -21.43 -0.19 11.35
C MET A 28 -21.24 -1.70 11.44
N PHE A 29 -20.34 -2.22 10.59
CA PHE A 29 -19.96 -3.62 10.57
C PHE A 29 -18.46 -3.76 10.81
N ARG A 30 -18.05 -4.77 11.59
CA ARG A 30 -16.64 -5.10 11.66
C ARG A 30 -16.26 -5.70 10.31
N GLY A 31 -15.38 -5.02 9.58
CA GLY A 31 -14.83 -5.49 8.34
C GLY A 31 -14.51 -4.31 7.46
N GLY A 32 -13.25 -4.13 7.13
CA GLY A 32 -12.80 -3.05 6.26
C GLY A 32 -11.86 -3.53 5.17
N MET A 33 -11.13 -2.58 4.57
CA MET A 33 -10.15 -2.84 3.51
C MET A 33 -9.09 -3.87 3.94
N ALA A 34 -8.65 -3.85 5.20
CA ALA A 34 -7.61 -4.74 5.69
C ALA A 34 -8.03 -6.21 5.81
N ASP A 35 -9.33 -6.50 5.70
CA ASP A 35 -9.87 -7.86 5.81
C ASP A 35 -10.04 -8.54 4.46
N GLU A 36 -9.66 -7.87 3.39
CA GLU A 36 -9.68 -8.42 2.04
C GLU A 36 -8.32 -9.04 1.70
N THR A 37 -8.28 -9.65 0.52
CA THR A 37 -7.04 -10.09 -0.13
C THR A 37 -6.86 -9.25 -1.38
N LEU A 38 -5.67 -9.22 -1.97
CA LEU A 38 -5.47 -8.49 -3.23
C LEU A 38 -6.48 -8.88 -4.33
N PRO A 39 -6.85 -10.18 -4.52
CA PRO A 39 -7.90 -10.59 -5.46
C PRO A 39 -9.33 -10.17 -5.12
N THR A 40 -9.61 -9.85 -3.86
CA THR A 40 -10.94 -9.41 -3.39
C THR A 40 -10.97 -7.94 -2.99
N CYS A 41 -9.87 -7.22 -3.18
CA CYS A 41 -9.73 -5.82 -2.81
C CYS A 41 -10.75 -4.97 -3.58
N GLY A 42 -11.61 -4.27 -2.85
CA GLY A 42 -12.72 -3.46 -3.37
C GLY A 42 -14.08 -4.15 -3.38
N TRP A 43 -14.20 -5.41 -2.96
CA TRP A 43 -15.49 -6.10 -2.96
C TRP A 43 -16.47 -5.52 -1.93
N THR A 44 -15.97 -5.16 -0.75
CA THR A 44 -16.79 -4.52 0.30
C THR A 44 -17.24 -3.14 -0.12
N HIS A 45 -16.37 -2.37 -0.76
CA HIS A 45 -16.68 -1.04 -1.31
C HIS A 45 -17.71 -1.13 -2.44
N LEU A 46 -17.58 -2.10 -3.33
CA LEU A 46 -18.59 -2.37 -4.37
C LEU A 46 -19.96 -2.73 -3.81
N LEU A 47 -20.02 -3.54 -2.75
CA LEU A 47 -21.28 -3.87 -2.09
C LEU A 47 -21.88 -2.66 -1.36
N GLU A 48 -21.05 -1.79 -0.79
CA GLU A 48 -21.48 -0.55 -0.14
C GLU A 48 -22.11 0.40 -1.18
N HIS A 49 -21.44 0.65 -2.30
CA HIS A 49 -22.00 1.41 -3.43
C HIS A 49 -23.33 0.83 -3.93
N LEU A 50 -23.38 -0.48 -4.20
CA LEU A 50 -24.60 -1.14 -4.64
C LEU A 50 -25.74 -1.07 -3.59
N ALA A 51 -25.39 -1.08 -2.31
CA ALA A 51 -26.37 -0.97 -1.24
C ALA A 51 -27.01 0.42 -1.19
N LEU A 52 -26.25 1.48 -1.53
CA LEU A 52 -26.70 2.87 -1.52
C LEU A 52 -27.27 3.36 -2.86
N HIS A 53 -27.00 2.64 -3.94
CA HIS A 53 -27.46 2.98 -5.28
C HIS A 53 -28.99 3.20 -5.32
N GLY A 54 -29.40 4.37 -5.83
CA GLY A 54 -30.81 4.75 -5.97
C GLY A 54 -31.54 5.06 -4.66
N ARG A 55 -30.83 5.26 -3.54
CA ARG A 55 -31.43 5.55 -2.22
C ARG A 55 -31.32 7.01 -1.76
N GLU A 56 -30.73 7.87 -2.57
CA GLU A 56 -30.64 9.30 -2.29
C GLU A 56 -32.04 9.94 -2.31
N ARG A 57 -32.36 10.70 -1.26
CA ARG A 57 -33.56 11.55 -1.20
C ARG A 57 -33.17 12.96 -0.82
N VAL A 58 -33.96 13.95 -1.24
CA VAL A 58 -33.68 15.37 -0.96
C VAL A 58 -33.74 15.69 0.54
N ASP A 59 -34.54 14.93 1.29
CA ASP A 59 -34.83 15.10 2.71
C ASP A 59 -34.05 14.14 3.62
N LEU A 60 -33.18 13.31 3.06
CA LEU A 60 -32.42 12.30 3.78
C LEU A 60 -30.96 12.28 3.30
N ASP A 61 -30.05 12.66 4.19
CA ASP A 61 -28.61 12.57 3.91
C ASP A 61 -28.15 11.14 4.19
N VAL A 62 -27.66 10.45 3.16
CA VAL A 62 -27.22 9.06 3.21
C VAL A 62 -25.80 8.99 2.68
N ASN A 63 -24.92 8.33 3.43
CA ASN A 63 -23.55 8.12 3.03
C ASN A 63 -23.08 6.73 3.45
N GLY A 64 -22.00 6.24 2.83
CA GLY A 64 -21.31 5.05 3.26
C GLY A 64 -19.80 5.23 3.20
N SER A 65 -19.09 4.38 3.94
CA SER A 65 -17.64 4.34 3.89
C SER A 65 -17.10 2.97 4.25
N VAL A 66 -16.00 2.61 3.60
CA VAL A 66 -15.19 1.44 3.95
C VAL A 66 -13.85 1.93 4.49
N ASP A 67 -13.74 1.95 5.82
CA ASP A 67 -12.48 2.25 6.51
C ASP A 67 -11.53 1.03 6.46
N LEU A 68 -10.37 1.16 7.11
CA LEU A 68 -9.40 0.09 7.26
C LEU A 68 -9.97 -1.19 7.90
N LEU A 69 -10.78 -1.06 8.95
CA LEU A 69 -11.28 -2.18 9.77
C LEU A 69 -12.81 -2.23 9.91
N VAL A 70 -13.53 -1.20 9.47
CA VAL A 70 -14.97 -1.04 9.69
C VAL A 70 -15.61 -0.57 8.39
N THR A 71 -16.81 -1.04 8.12
CA THR A 71 -17.68 -0.49 7.07
C THR A 71 -18.87 0.18 7.74
N SER A 72 -19.23 1.39 7.34
CA SER A 72 -20.35 2.14 7.92
C SER A 72 -21.31 2.63 6.85
N PHE A 73 -22.59 2.64 7.21
CA PHE A 73 -23.67 3.30 6.50
C PHE A 73 -24.26 4.35 7.42
N ASP A 74 -24.16 5.61 7.02
CA ASP A 74 -24.59 6.78 7.76
C ASP A 74 -25.90 7.32 7.17
N VAL A 75 -26.82 7.73 8.03
CA VAL A 75 -28.07 8.36 7.62
C VAL A 75 -28.45 9.48 8.58
N HIS A 76 -28.93 10.59 8.05
CA HIS A 76 -29.42 11.73 8.84
C HIS A 76 -30.70 12.31 8.22
N GLY A 77 -31.78 12.37 9.00
CA GLY A 77 -33.05 12.94 8.59
C GLY A 77 -34.11 12.92 9.69
N GLU A 78 -35.38 12.87 9.28
CA GLU A 78 -36.51 12.62 10.18
C GLU A 78 -36.46 11.19 10.72
N ALA A 79 -36.94 10.96 11.95
CA ALA A 79 -36.76 9.69 12.65
C ALA A 79 -37.47 8.51 11.95
N GLY A 80 -38.65 8.73 11.39
CA GLY A 80 -39.37 7.77 10.57
C GLY A 80 -38.64 7.44 9.27
N ASP A 81 -38.15 8.46 8.55
CA ASP A 81 -37.35 8.27 7.33
C ASP A 81 -36.04 7.50 7.59
N VAL A 82 -35.35 7.79 8.68
CA VAL A 82 -34.16 7.04 9.14
C VAL A 82 -34.52 5.57 9.38
N ALA A 83 -35.65 5.30 10.05
CA ALA A 83 -36.08 3.94 10.34
C ALA A 83 -36.46 3.15 9.08
N GLU A 84 -37.13 3.81 8.12
CA GLU A 84 -37.46 3.21 6.83
C GLU A 84 -36.18 2.91 6.03
N HIS A 85 -35.24 3.84 5.98
CA HIS A 85 -33.97 3.66 5.29
C HIS A 85 -33.18 2.48 5.88
N LEU A 86 -32.99 2.43 7.20
CA LEU A 86 -32.28 1.34 7.87
C LEU A 86 -32.94 -0.02 7.62
N ARG A 87 -34.27 -0.10 7.62
CA ARG A 87 -35.00 -1.33 7.27
C ARG A 87 -34.74 -1.74 5.84
N ALA A 88 -34.82 -0.80 4.90
CA ALA A 88 -34.64 -1.08 3.48
C ALA A 88 -33.19 -1.44 3.14
N LEU A 89 -32.22 -0.81 3.80
CA LEU A 89 -30.79 -1.12 3.69
C LEU A 89 -30.50 -2.52 4.23
N THR A 90 -30.92 -2.82 5.45
CA THR A 90 -30.65 -4.14 6.07
C THR A 90 -31.35 -5.29 5.34
N THR A 91 -32.51 -5.02 4.73
CA THR A 91 -33.19 -6.00 3.85
C THR A 91 -32.34 -6.29 2.61
N TRP A 92 -31.78 -5.25 1.97
CA TRP A 92 -30.91 -5.42 0.82
C TRP A 92 -29.60 -6.12 1.19
N LEU A 93 -28.96 -5.74 2.31
CA LEU A 93 -27.73 -6.40 2.77
C LEU A 93 -27.94 -7.89 3.07
N ALA A 94 -29.15 -8.28 3.50
CA ALA A 94 -29.50 -9.67 3.72
C ALA A 94 -29.86 -10.43 2.45
N ASP A 95 -30.19 -9.78 1.34
CA ASP A 95 -30.39 -10.44 0.05
C ASP A 95 -30.08 -9.47 -1.09
N PRO A 96 -28.78 -9.25 -1.40
CA PRO A 96 -28.37 -8.20 -2.33
C PRO A 96 -28.88 -8.43 -3.75
N ASP A 97 -29.53 -7.42 -4.32
CA ASP A 97 -29.77 -7.35 -5.76
C ASP A 97 -28.51 -6.78 -6.45
N LEU A 98 -27.89 -7.60 -7.30
CA LEU A 98 -26.65 -7.28 -8.01
C LEU A 98 -26.89 -7.06 -9.51
N SER A 99 -28.11 -6.73 -9.91
CA SER A 99 -28.46 -6.45 -11.31
C SER A 99 -27.65 -5.30 -11.93
N ASP A 100 -27.33 -4.26 -11.16
CA ASP A 100 -26.54 -3.10 -11.60
C ASP A 100 -25.01 -3.25 -11.42
N LEU A 101 -24.53 -4.46 -11.10
CA LEU A 101 -23.13 -4.74 -10.78
C LEU A 101 -22.12 -4.19 -11.82
N GLU A 102 -22.41 -4.35 -13.12
CA GLU A 102 -21.51 -3.88 -14.18
C GLU A 102 -21.49 -2.35 -14.31
N HIS A 103 -22.60 -1.68 -13.96
CA HIS A 103 -22.65 -0.22 -13.93
C HIS A 103 -21.80 0.33 -12.78
N GLU A 104 -22.06 -0.14 -11.56
CA GLU A 104 -21.33 0.31 -10.36
C GLU A 104 -19.83 0.01 -10.42
N ARG A 105 -19.45 -1.15 -10.99
CA ARG A 105 -18.04 -1.47 -11.25
C ARG A 105 -17.34 -0.40 -12.09
N LYS A 106 -18.02 0.18 -13.08
CA LYS A 106 -17.45 1.24 -13.94
C LYS A 106 -17.36 2.57 -13.22
N VAL A 107 -18.37 2.90 -12.41
CA VAL A 107 -18.38 4.11 -11.58
C VAL A 107 -17.17 4.10 -10.64
N LEU A 108 -17.01 3.01 -9.87
CA LEU A 108 -15.89 2.85 -8.94
C LEU A 108 -14.52 2.93 -9.60
N ARG A 109 -14.35 2.34 -10.78
CA ARG A 109 -13.08 2.46 -11.53
C ARG A 109 -12.77 3.91 -11.89
N ALA A 110 -13.77 4.68 -12.30
CA ALA A 110 -13.60 6.09 -12.64
C ALA A 110 -13.30 6.95 -11.39
N GLU A 111 -13.75 6.54 -10.21
CA GLU A 111 -13.41 7.17 -8.93
C GLU A 111 -11.99 6.81 -8.49
N SER A 112 -11.61 5.53 -8.54
CA SER A 112 -10.25 5.07 -8.24
C SER A 112 -9.21 5.73 -9.13
N ALA A 113 -9.47 5.88 -10.43
CA ALA A 113 -8.56 6.58 -11.34
C ALA A 113 -8.31 8.06 -10.97
N ARG A 114 -9.19 8.68 -10.17
CA ARG A 114 -9.04 10.04 -9.65
C ARG A 114 -8.35 10.09 -8.28
N ARG A 115 -8.36 8.97 -7.53
CA ARG A 115 -7.65 8.81 -6.26
C ARG A 115 -6.16 8.62 -6.57
N GLY A 116 -5.40 9.72 -6.65
CA GLY A 116 -3.93 9.64 -6.75
C GLY A 116 -3.31 8.97 -5.52
N GLY A 117 -2.07 8.48 -5.66
CA GLY A 117 -1.34 7.87 -4.54
C GLY A 117 -1.15 8.86 -3.38
N SER A 118 -1.30 8.38 -2.15
CA SER A 118 -1.04 9.16 -0.94
C SER A 118 0.19 8.66 -0.21
N ALA A 119 0.97 9.56 0.38
CA ALA A 119 2.15 9.17 1.17
C ALA A 119 1.77 8.29 2.38
N ALA A 120 0.54 8.43 2.90
CA ALA A 120 0.01 7.57 3.94
C ALA A 120 -0.25 6.13 3.42
N ALA A 121 -0.87 5.99 2.25
CA ALA A 121 -1.10 4.69 1.63
C ALA A 121 0.23 3.98 1.28
N ASP A 122 1.19 4.71 0.70
CA ASP A 122 2.53 4.17 0.41
C ASP A 122 3.22 3.68 1.69
N ALA A 123 3.12 4.41 2.80
CA ALA A 123 3.67 3.97 4.08
C ALA A 123 3.03 2.67 4.57
N MET A 124 1.73 2.48 4.35
CA MET A 124 1.02 1.25 4.68
C MET A 124 1.44 0.09 3.75
N LEU A 125 1.62 0.34 2.45
CA LEU A 125 2.13 -0.62 1.48
C LEU A 125 3.54 -1.09 1.86
N TRP A 126 4.46 -0.17 2.14
CA TRP A 126 5.81 -0.55 2.54
C TRP A 126 5.80 -1.30 3.87
N ARG A 127 4.91 -0.95 4.80
CA ARG A 127 4.85 -1.63 6.10
C ARG A 127 4.22 -3.03 6.04
N TYR A 128 3.16 -3.23 5.25
CA TYR A 128 2.35 -4.45 5.29
C TYR A 128 2.28 -5.24 3.99
N GLY A 129 2.71 -4.65 2.88
CA GLY A 129 2.72 -5.30 1.56
C GLY A 129 1.33 -5.41 0.93
N ALA A 130 1.14 -6.43 0.11
CA ALA A 130 -0.12 -6.70 -0.60
C ALA A 130 -1.16 -7.45 0.27
N ARG A 131 -1.23 -7.13 1.56
CA ARG A 131 -2.11 -7.78 2.54
C ARG A 131 -2.51 -6.81 3.63
N GLY A 132 -3.61 -7.12 4.31
CA GLY A 132 -4.00 -6.39 5.51
C GLY A 132 -4.09 -4.89 5.25
N PRO A 133 -3.58 -4.06 6.17
CA PRO A 133 -3.61 -2.62 6.00
C PRO A 133 -2.86 -2.08 4.78
N GLY A 134 -1.96 -2.85 4.16
CA GLY A 134 -1.26 -2.41 2.95
C GLY A 134 -2.14 -2.41 1.69
N LEU A 135 -3.32 -3.03 1.75
CA LEU A 135 -4.28 -3.04 0.64
C LEU A 135 -4.85 -1.66 0.30
N VAL A 136 -4.79 -0.70 1.24
CA VAL A 136 -5.23 0.70 1.01
C VAL A 136 -4.44 1.42 -0.08
N ALA A 137 -3.29 0.90 -0.49
CA ALA A 137 -2.48 1.45 -1.57
C ALA A 137 -2.78 0.85 -2.95
N TYR A 138 -3.73 -0.08 -3.04
CA TYR A 138 -4.15 -0.67 -4.29
C TYR A 138 -5.49 -0.11 -4.73
N ASP A 139 -5.61 0.21 -6.02
CA ASP A 139 -6.81 0.77 -6.64
C ASP A 139 -7.90 -0.29 -6.88
N GLU A 140 -8.20 -1.10 -5.85
CA GLU A 140 -9.29 -2.08 -5.84
C GLU A 140 -9.26 -3.06 -7.04
N PRO A 141 -8.11 -3.71 -7.32
CA PRO A 141 -7.97 -4.57 -8.50
C PRO A 141 -8.94 -5.76 -8.51
N GLY A 142 -9.47 -6.15 -7.34
CA GLY A 142 -10.45 -7.22 -7.19
C GLY A 142 -11.79 -6.95 -7.86
N LEU A 143 -12.13 -5.70 -8.18
CA LEU A 143 -13.35 -5.33 -8.91
C LEU A 143 -13.47 -6.06 -10.26
N THR A 144 -12.34 -6.35 -10.90
CA THR A 144 -12.25 -7.08 -12.19
C THR A 144 -12.69 -8.53 -12.11
N ARG A 145 -12.64 -9.13 -10.91
CA ARG A 145 -12.99 -10.54 -10.67
C ARG A 145 -14.32 -10.74 -9.95
N ALA A 146 -14.91 -9.67 -9.42
CA ALA A 146 -16.11 -9.76 -8.62
C ALA A 146 -17.25 -10.40 -9.43
N SER A 147 -17.68 -11.61 -9.04
CA SER A 147 -18.85 -12.28 -9.61
C SER A 147 -20.03 -12.18 -8.64
N VAL A 148 -21.25 -12.30 -9.16
CA VAL A 148 -22.50 -12.29 -8.37
C VAL A 148 -22.41 -13.30 -7.23
N ASP A 149 -22.11 -14.57 -7.52
CA ASP A 149 -22.03 -15.63 -6.51
C ASP A 149 -20.99 -15.33 -5.42
N ALA A 150 -19.82 -14.81 -5.82
CA ALA A 150 -18.75 -14.52 -4.87
C ALA A 150 -19.09 -13.31 -3.97
N LEU A 151 -19.74 -12.29 -4.53
CA LEU A 151 -20.22 -11.13 -3.78
C LEU A 151 -21.33 -11.50 -2.81
N LEU A 152 -22.26 -12.39 -3.18
CA LEU A 152 -23.30 -12.89 -2.27
C LEU A 152 -22.69 -13.65 -1.08
N VAL A 153 -21.68 -14.48 -1.33
CA VAL A 153 -20.94 -15.17 -0.26
C VAL A 153 -20.17 -14.17 0.62
N HIS A 154 -19.57 -13.14 0.02
CA HIS A 154 -18.84 -12.10 0.74
C HIS A 154 -19.78 -11.27 1.62
N ALA A 155 -20.92 -10.83 1.09
CA ALA A 155 -21.96 -10.11 1.80
C ALA A 155 -22.51 -10.92 2.98
N ALA A 156 -22.89 -12.19 2.74
CA ALA A 156 -23.46 -13.05 3.77
C ALA A 156 -22.53 -13.33 4.95
N ARG A 157 -21.21 -13.22 4.76
CA ARG A 157 -20.21 -13.37 5.83
C ARG A 157 -20.00 -12.10 6.64
N ARG A 158 -20.22 -10.92 6.05
CA ARG A 158 -19.88 -9.61 6.66
C ARG A 158 -21.08 -8.88 7.21
N PHE A 159 -22.21 -8.92 6.52
CA PHE A 159 -23.40 -8.15 6.89
C PHE A 159 -24.38 -9.01 7.69
N THR A 160 -23.99 -9.29 8.94
CA THR A 160 -24.73 -10.16 9.86
C THR A 160 -25.06 -9.43 11.17
N THR A 161 -26.05 -9.89 11.91
CA THR A 161 -26.42 -9.28 13.20
C THR A 161 -25.29 -9.35 14.22
N GLY A 162 -24.56 -10.47 14.31
CA GLY A 162 -23.43 -10.62 15.23
C GLY A 162 -22.21 -9.80 14.86
N ASN A 163 -22.15 -9.28 13.63
CA ASN A 163 -21.04 -8.47 13.13
C ASN A 163 -21.39 -6.98 12.99
N ALA A 164 -22.53 -6.55 13.56
CA ALA A 164 -23.06 -5.20 13.40
C ALA A 164 -23.24 -4.48 14.74
N VAL A 165 -23.12 -3.16 14.70
CA VAL A 165 -23.60 -2.25 15.75
C VAL A 165 -24.37 -1.09 15.11
N LEU A 166 -25.33 -0.56 15.85
CA LEU A 166 -26.12 0.59 15.44
C LEU A 166 -25.91 1.74 16.42
N CYS A 167 -25.64 2.94 15.92
CA CYS A 167 -25.40 4.12 16.74
C CYS A 167 -26.39 5.23 16.39
N PHE A 168 -26.86 5.97 17.39
CA PHE A 168 -27.73 7.15 17.20
C PHE A 168 -27.31 8.35 18.05
N ASP A 169 -27.64 9.57 17.58
CA ASP A 169 -27.59 10.81 18.38
C ASP A 169 -28.95 11.17 19.04
N GLY A 170 -29.84 10.19 19.14
CA GLY A 170 -31.16 10.30 19.75
C GLY A 170 -31.72 8.91 20.08
N PRO A 171 -32.87 8.82 20.78
CA PRO A 171 -33.50 7.54 21.05
C PRO A 171 -33.86 6.80 19.75
N PRO A 172 -33.72 5.46 19.68
CA PRO A 172 -34.12 4.69 18.51
C PRO A 172 -35.60 4.92 18.16
N PRO A 173 -35.95 5.07 16.86
CA PRO A 173 -37.33 5.26 16.45
C PRO A 173 -38.24 4.10 16.89
N PRO A 174 -39.45 4.38 17.43
CA PRO A 174 -40.39 3.34 17.82
C PRO A 174 -40.73 2.41 16.65
N GLY A 175 -40.65 1.10 16.87
CA GLY A 175 -40.96 0.10 15.83
C GLY A 175 -39.91 -0.04 14.72
N LEU A 176 -38.70 0.51 14.92
CA LEU A 176 -37.54 0.19 14.09
C LEU A 176 -37.35 -1.34 14.05
N SER A 177 -37.14 -1.87 12.85
CA SER A 177 -36.81 -3.29 12.65
C SER A 177 -35.75 -3.43 11.58
N LEU A 178 -34.75 -4.26 11.88
CA LEU A 178 -33.60 -4.56 11.04
C LEU A 178 -33.75 -5.97 10.47
N ARG A 179 -33.38 -6.16 9.20
CA ARG A 179 -33.59 -7.42 8.46
C ARG A 179 -32.29 -8.11 8.08
N LEU A 180 -31.27 -8.03 8.93
CA LEU A 180 -29.97 -8.69 8.70
C LEU A 180 -30.05 -10.21 8.93
N ARG A 181 -29.17 -10.96 8.26
CA ARG A 181 -28.98 -12.38 8.53
C ARG A 181 -28.31 -12.59 9.88
N SER A 182 -28.62 -13.70 10.55
CA SER A 182 -27.83 -14.15 11.70
C SER A 182 -26.44 -14.59 11.25
N GLY A 183 -25.42 -14.32 12.07
CA GLY A 183 -24.05 -14.76 11.85
C GLY A 183 -23.16 -14.36 13.03
N GLU A 184 -21.92 -14.86 13.01
CA GLU A 184 -20.95 -14.62 14.07
C GLU A 184 -20.22 -13.27 13.89
N ALA A 185 -19.70 -12.74 14.98
CA ALA A 185 -18.82 -11.57 14.96
C ALA A 185 -17.50 -11.90 14.27
N LEU A 186 -17.01 -11.00 13.42
CA LEU A 186 -15.67 -11.11 12.86
C LEU A 186 -14.65 -10.51 13.82
N LEU A 187 -13.61 -11.29 14.13
CA LEU A 187 -12.53 -10.84 15.02
C LEU A 187 -11.54 -9.92 14.29
N THR A 188 -11.07 -8.87 14.95
CA THR A 188 -9.96 -8.03 14.48
C THR A 188 -8.70 -8.88 14.30
N GLN A 189 -8.17 -8.95 13.07
CA GLN A 189 -6.92 -9.66 12.81
C GLN A 189 -5.75 -8.72 13.02
N ALA A 190 -4.78 -9.14 13.84
CA ALA A 190 -3.54 -8.39 14.00
C ALA A 190 -2.77 -8.35 12.67
N ALA A 191 -2.49 -7.15 12.19
CA ALA A 191 -1.72 -6.97 10.96
C ALA A 191 -0.29 -7.45 11.15
N THR A 192 0.25 -8.14 10.13
CA THR A 192 1.62 -8.66 10.14
C THR A 192 2.52 -7.78 9.27
N PRO A 193 3.45 -6.99 9.86
CA PRO A 193 4.38 -6.18 9.08
C PRO A 193 5.31 -7.02 8.20
N CYS A 194 5.78 -6.42 7.10
CA CYS A 194 6.84 -6.98 6.26
C CYS A 194 8.16 -7.10 7.04
N GLY A 195 8.95 -8.13 6.73
CA GLY A 195 10.27 -8.37 7.34
C GLY A 195 11.36 -7.43 6.82
N GLN A 196 11.20 -6.13 7.00
CA GLN A 196 12.11 -5.11 6.50
C GLN A 196 13.23 -4.79 7.52
N PRO A 197 14.42 -4.39 7.05
CA PRO A 197 15.43 -3.81 7.93
C PRO A 197 14.96 -2.42 8.39
N LEU A 198 14.75 -2.27 9.70
CA LEU A 198 14.26 -1.04 10.33
C LEU A 198 15.32 -0.48 11.31
N PRO A 199 15.47 0.85 11.44
CA PRO A 199 14.81 1.91 10.67
C PRO A 199 15.15 1.90 9.18
N GLY A 200 14.16 2.18 8.34
CA GLY A 200 14.28 2.17 6.88
C GLY A 200 13.74 3.44 6.21
N ALA A 201 14.22 3.72 5.01
CA ALA A 201 13.70 4.77 4.14
C ALA A 201 13.37 4.19 2.76
N TYR A 202 12.33 4.71 2.11
CA TYR A 202 11.92 4.30 0.76
C TYR A 202 11.58 5.52 -0.09
N VAL A 203 11.53 5.31 -1.40
CA VAL A 203 11.10 6.35 -2.35
C VAL A 203 9.56 6.34 -2.40
N GLY A 204 8.94 7.42 -1.93
CA GLY A 204 7.50 7.68 -1.99
C GLY A 204 7.17 8.79 -3.00
N PRO A 205 6.05 9.52 -2.81
CA PRO A 205 5.65 10.63 -3.68
C PRO A 205 6.71 11.74 -3.72
N ASP A 206 6.90 12.35 -4.88
CA ASP A 206 7.98 13.32 -5.11
C ASP A 206 7.80 14.67 -4.38
N ASP A 207 6.61 14.94 -3.88
CA ASP A 207 6.20 16.17 -3.24
C ASP A 207 5.78 15.98 -1.78
N ALA A 208 6.09 14.85 -1.14
CA ALA A 208 5.73 14.60 0.25
C ALA A 208 6.84 13.89 1.03
N VAL A 209 6.85 14.10 2.35
CA VAL A 209 7.58 13.25 3.30
C VAL A 209 6.59 12.63 4.28
N CYS A 210 6.80 11.36 4.62
CA CYS A 210 5.97 10.65 5.58
C CYS A 210 6.85 9.82 6.51
N LEU A 211 6.64 9.99 7.82
CA LEU A 211 7.12 9.08 8.85
C LEU A 211 5.98 8.10 9.17
N SER A 212 6.34 6.83 9.34
CA SER A 212 5.44 5.87 9.97
C SER A 212 6.17 5.02 10.99
N GLY A 213 5.46 4.61 12.04
CA GLY A 213 5.93 3.66 13.04
C GLY A 213 4.77 2.97 13.74
N LEU A 214 5.06 1.81 14.34
CA LEU A 214 4.14 1.10 15.21
C LEU A 214 4.20 1.70 16.62
N VAL A 215 3.05 1.82 17.24
CA VAL A 215 2.87 2.29 18.61
C VAL A 215 1.84 1.42 19.32
N ARG A 216 1.93 1.36 20.65
CA ARG A 216 0.83 0.85 21.46
C ARG A 216 -0.37 1.80 21.36
N ARG A 217 -1.57 1.25 21.54
CA ARG A 217 -2.78 2.05 21.62
C ARG A 217 -2.86 2.77 22.97
N SER A 218 -2.77 4.10 22.94
CA SER A 218 -2.77 4.94 24.14
C SER A 218 -3.00 6.42 23.80
N ALA A 219 -3.45 7.20 24.80
CA ALA A 219 -3.53 8.65 24.70
C ALA A 219 -2.16 9.28 24.34
N ALA A 220 -1.06 8.80 24.95
CA ALA A 220 0.30 9.28 24.67
C ALA A 220 0.71 9.10 23.20
N SER A 221 0.32 7.98 22.56
CA SER A 221 0.59 7.74 21.14
C SER A 221 -0.15 8.72 20.23
N THR A 222 -1.39 9.11 20.58
CA THR A 222 -2.11 10.15 19.82
C THR A 222 -1.51 11.54 20.06
N ALA A 223 -1.06 11.84 21.28
CA ALA A 223 -0.36 13.09 21.61
C ALA A 223 0.98 13.20 20.86
N LEU A 224 1.69 12.09 20.66
CA LEU A 224 2.89 12.03 19.83
C LEU A 224 2.61 12.46 18.38
N GLY A 225 1.50 12.00 17.78
CA GLY A 225 1.11 12.40 16.42
C GLY A 225 1.01 13.90 16.27
N ARG A 226 0.26 14.54 17.17
CA ARG A 226 0.11 16.00 17.24
C ARG A 226 1.43 16.72 17.51
N CYS A 227 2.32 16.14 18.31
CA CYS A 227 3.67 16.68 18.53
C CYS A 227 4.54 16.59 17.26
N LEU A 228 4.52 15.46 16.54
CA LEU A 228 5.22 15.29 15.27
C LEU A 228 4.72 16.28 14.22
N GLN A 229 3.40 16.41 14.07
CA GLN A 229 2.77 17.37 13.16
C GLN A 229 3.25 18.80 13.45
N ARG A 230 3.19 19.25 14.71
CA ARG A 230 3.65 20.59 15.12
C ARG A 230 5.13 20.80 14.84
N ARG A 231 5.99 19.84 15.19
CA ARG A 231 7.45 19.96 15.00
C ARG A 231 7.84 19.95 13.51
N LEU A 232 7.18 19.12 12.70
CA LEU A 232 7.33 19.15 11.24
C LEU A 232 6.93 20.51 10.67
N ALA A 233 5.77 21.04 11.09
CA ALA A 233 5.30 22.37 10.69
C ALA A 233 6.36 23.45 10.95
N THR A 234 6.87 23.49 12.18
CA THR A 234 7.87 24.47 12.62
C THR A 234 9.17 24.32 11.83
N ARG A 235 9.68 23.10 11.68
CA ARG A 235 10.94 22.85 10.98
C ARG A 235 10.88 23.23 9.50
N LEU A 236 9.81 22.84 8.80
CA LEU A 236 9.62 23.15 7.38
C LEU A 236 9.43 24.65 7.14
N ARG A 237 8.69 25.34 8.03
CA ARG A 237 8.55 26.81 7.98
C ARG A 237 9.89 27.53 8.17
N HIS A 238 10.71 27.11 9.13
CA HIS A 238 12.01 27.73 9.36
C HIS A 238 12.99 27.56 8.18
N GLU A 239 12.96 26.43 7.48
CA GLU A 239 13.92 26.16 6.41
C GLU A 239 13.58 26.82 5.06
N ALA A 240 12.31 27.10 4.78
CA ALA A 240 11.92 27.60 3.45
C ALA A 240 10.73 28.60 3.42
N GLY A 241 10.25 29.09 4.57
CA GLY A 241 9.38 30.27 4.64
C GLY A 241 7.98 30.16 4.01
N GLY A 242 7.55 28.96 3.61
CA GLY A 242 6.27 28.69 2.93
C GLY A 242 5.15 28.15 3.84
N SER A 243 3.93 28.11 3.29
CA SER A 243 2.78 27.41 3.90
C SER A 243 2.88 25.92 3.60
N TYR A 244 2.92 25.11 4.65
CA TYR A 244 2.93 23.64 4.59
C TYR A 244 1.67 23.13 5.27
N ALA A 245 1.12 22.01 4.78
CA ALA A 245 -0.02 21.31 5.38
C ALA A 245 0.47 20.02 6.05
N PRO A 246 1.14 20.10 7.22
CA PRO A 246 1.53 18.91 7.95
C PRO A 246 0.28 18.22 8.49
N TRP A 247 0.31 16.90 8.48
CA TRP A 247 -0.78 16.04 8.90
C TRP A 247 -0.23 14.91 9.76
N ASP A 248 -1.10 14.34 10.57
CA ASP A 248 -0.87 13.09 11.27
C ASP A 248 -2.08 12.18 11.09
N ALA A 249 -1.85 10.88 11.20
CA ALA A 249 -2.90 9.88 11.15
C ALA A 249 -2.59 8.75 12.13
N TYR A 250 -3.64 8.19 12.71
CA TYR A 250 -3.56 7.12 13.68
C TYR A 250 -4.53 6.02 13.29
N HIS A 251 -4.01 4.85 12.94
CA HIS A 251 -4.83 3.73 12.49
C HIS A 251 -4.59 2.50 13.37
N PRO A 252 -5.60 2.02 14.11
CA PRO A 252 -5.57 0.70 14.71
C PRO A 252 -5.31 -0.36 13.64
N VAL A 253 -4.43 -1.31 13.93
CA VAL A 253 -4.07 -2.43 13.03
C VAL A 253 -4.08 -3.77 13.77
N GLY A 254 -4.60 -3.78 14.99
CA GLY A 254 -4.68 -4.92 15.89
C GLY A 254 -5.35 -4.49 17.19
N ALA A 255 -5.49 -5.42 18.14
CA ALA A 255 -6.15 -5.17 19.41
C ALA A 255 -5.42 -4.11 20.26
N ASP A 256 -4.09 -4.14 20.28
CA ASP A 256 -3.22 -3.32 21.15
C ASP A 256 -2.25 -2.41 20.39
N THR A 257 -2.23 -2.52 19.07
CA THR A 257 -1.25 -1.88 18.19
C THR A 257 -1.91 -0.97 17.16
N ALA A 258 -1.24 0.15 16.88
CA ALA A 258 -1.63 1.10 15.86
C ALA A 258 -0.41 1.53 15.04
N VAL A 259 -0.68 2.02 13.83
CA VAL A 259 0.28 2.74 13.02
C VAL A 259 0.06 4.23 13.26
N LEU A 260 1.12 4.92 13.67
CA LEU A 260 1.18 6.36 13.67
C LEU A 260 1.87 6.82 12.39
N LEU A 261 1.23 7.73 11.67
CA LEU A 261 1.79 8.42 10.51
C LEU A 261 1.87 9.92 10.80
N ALA A 262 2.91 10.56 10.30
CA ALA A 262 3.02 12.01 10.28
C ALA A 262 3.74 12.43 9.01
N GLY A 263 3.24 13.45 8.31
CA GLY A 263 3.81 13.86 7.04
C GLY A 263 3.52 15.32 6.72
N ALA A 264 4.06 15.75 5.59
CA ALA A 264 3.82 17.08 5.04
C ALA A 264 4.17 17.11 3.56
N ASP A 265 3.50 17.99 2.82
CA ASP A 265 3.88 18.32 1.46
C ASP A 265 5.18 19.15 1.43
N LEU A 266 5.97 18.97 0.39
CA LEU A 266 7.32 19.51 0.23
C LEU A 266 7.44 20.35 -1.04
N MET A 267 7.95 21.56 -0.85
CA MET A 267 8.43 22.39 -1.95
C MET A 267 9.72 21.79 -2.56
N PRO A 268 9.98 22.02 -3.86
CA PRO A 268 11.14 21.46 -4.57
C PRO A 268 12.48 21.63 -3.84
N GLU A 269 12.69 22.77 -3.18
CA GLU A 269 13.93 23.14 -2.49
C GLU A 269 14.20 22.28 -1.23
N LEU A 270 13.15 21.75 -0.61
CA LEU A 270 13.24 20.92 0.60
C LEU A 270 13.33 19.42 0.30
N ARG A 271 12.95 18.98 -0.92
CA ARG A 271 12.97 17.56 -1.31
C ARG A 271 14.32 16.88 -1.04
N PRO A 272 15.50 17.50 -1.33
CA PRO A 272 16.79 16.90 -1.02
C PRO A 272 17.05 16.65 0.48
N LYS A 273 16.39 17.39 1.37
CA LYS A 273 16.57 17.32 2.84
C LYS A 273 15.47 16.53 3.57
N ALA A 274 14.46 16.04 2.85
CA ALA A 274 13.26 15.41 3.42
C ALA A 274 13.57 14.40 4.54
N VAL A 275 14.45 13.44 4.26
CA VAL A 275 14.82 12.37 5.21
C VAL A 275 15.51 12.93 6.45
N SER A 276 16.47 13.85 6.27
CA SER A 276 17.17 14.48 7.41
C SER A 276 16.23 15.30 8.29
N VAL A 277 15.30 16.05 7.69
CA VAL A 277 14.31 16.86 8.41
C VAL A 277 13.39 15.96 9.23
N ALA A 278 12.75 14.97 8.59
CA ALA A 278 11.85 14.03 9.25
C ALA A 278 12.52 13.33 10.44
N ARG A 279 13.72 12.80 10.22
CA ARG A 279 14.47 12.11 11.29
C ARG A 279 14.91 13.05 12.40
N SER A 280 15.33 14.28 12.06
CA SER A 280 15.74 15.25 13.07
C SER A 280 14.59 15.61 14.02
N VAL A 281 13.36 15.71 13.51
CA VAL A 281 12.16 15.97 14.30
C VAL A 281 11.88 14.81 15.28
N LEU A 282 11.92 13.56 14.81
CA LEU A 282 11.73 12.41 15.69
C LEU A 282 12.84 12.31 16.75
N GLN A 283 14.10 12.52 16.34
CA GLN A 283 15.23 12.49 17.26
C GLN A 283 15.18 13.62 18.30
N GLU A 284 14.72 14.81 17.93
CA GLU A 284 14.50 15.92 18.86
C GLU A 284 13.47 15.54 19.92
N LEU A 285 12.32 14.99 19.49
CA LEU A 285 11.30 14.50 20.42
C LEU A 285 11.82 13.39 21.33
N MET A 286 12.62 12.45 20.82
CA MET A 286 13.19 11.39 21.66
C MET A 286 14.23 11.89 22.68
N ARG A 287 14.94 12.99 22.38
CA ARG A 287 16.00 13.55 23.25
C ARG A 287 15.46 14.50 24.29
N SER A 288 14.55 15.39 23.89
CA SER A 288 14.09 16.51 24.71
C SER A 288 12.62 16.41 25.09
N GLY A 289 11.84 15.55 24.44
CA GLY A 289 10.40 15.43 24.65
C GLY A 289 9.61 16.67 24.23
N PRO A 290 8.28 16.60 24.32
CA PRO A 290 7.47 17.80 24.42
C PRO A 290 7.66 18.46 25.79
N THR A 291 7.36 19.74 25.88
CA THR A 291 7.28 20.42 27.18
C THR A 291 6.03 19.97 27.95
N SER A 292 6.05 20.07 29.29
CA SER A 292 4.86 19.79 30.11
C SER A 292 3.67 20.68 29.73
N GLN A 293 3.93 21.93 29.29
CA GLN A 293 2.89 22.82 28.80
C GLN A 293 2.24 22.28 27.52
N GLU A 294 3.02 21.79 26.56
CA GLU A 294 2.49 21.25 25.31
C GLU A 294 1.64 20.00 25.51
N VAL A 295 1.98 19.17 26.50
CA VAL A 295 1.18 18.00 26.88
C VAL A 295 -0.10 18.42 27.60
N ALA A 296 -0.02 19.40 28.50
CA ALA A 296 -1.20 19.93 29.19
C ALA A 296 -2.19 20.63 28.24
N GLU A 297 -1.69 21.37 27.25
CA GLU A 297 -2.50 21.97 26.19
C GLU A 297 -3.22 20.90 25.36
N ASP A 298 -2.54 19.80 25.06
CA ASP A 298 -3.08 18.66 24.33
C ASP A 298 -4.21 17.96 25.11
N ALA A 299 -3.95 17.65 26.38
CA ALA A 299 -4.94 17.11 27.30
C ALA A 299 -6.15 18.05 27.42
N ALA A 300 -5.93 19.37 27.53
CA ALA A 300 -7.01 20.35 27.59
C ALA A 300 -7.86 20.40 26.32
N VAL A 301 -7.30 20.13 25.13
CA VAL A 301 -8.07 19.99 23.88
C VAL A 301 -8.99 18.77 23.97
N VAL A 302 -8.45 17.61 24.39
CA VAL A 302 -9.24 16.38 24.55
C VAL A 302 -10.36 16.59 25.56
N VAL A 303 -10.04 17.17 26.72
CA VAL A 303 -11.02 17.46 27.78
C VAL A 303 -12.12 18.39 27.29
N ARG A 304 -11.78 19.47 26.59
CA ARG A 304 -12.80 20.37 26.01
C ARG A 304 -13.69 19.65 25.01
N ASN A 305 -13.12 18.85 24.12
CA ASN A 305 -13.89 18.11 23.11
C ASN A 305 -14.89 17.15 23.75
N TYR A 306 -14.50 16.39 24.76
CA TYR A 306 -15.38 15.43 25.44
C TYR A 306 -16.39 16.09 26.38
N ARG A 307 -16.07 17.26 26.95
CA ARG A 307 -17.02 18.01 27.80
C ARG A 307 -18.03 18.83 27.00
N ASP A 308 -17.76 19.11 25.72
CA ASP A 308 -18.70 19.82 24.84
C ASP A 308 -20.00 19.00 24.63
N PRO A 309 -21.17 19.52 25.05
CA PRO A 309 -22.45 18.86 24.83
C PRO A 309 -22.74 18.53 23.36
N PHE A 310 -22.22 19.31 22.41
CA PHE A 310 -22.44 19.07 20.99
C PHE A 310 -21.65 17.86 20.46
N ASN A 311 -20.59 17.44 21.16
CA ASN A 311 -19.78 16.28 20.81
C ASN A 311 -20.15 15.02 21.59
N GLN A 312 -20.90 15.15 22.69
CA GLN A 312 -21.36 14.03 23.51
C GLN A 312 -22.05 12.91 22.72
N PRO A 313 -22.86 13.19 21.68
CA PRO A 313 -23.43 12.12 20.87
C PRO A 313 -22.39 11.20 20.23
N GLY A 314 -21.21 11.73 19.89
CA GLY A 314 -20.09 10.96 19.35
C GLY A 314 -19.62 9.79 20.22
N ARG A 315 -19.96 9.77 21.52
CA ARG A 315 -19.71 8.62 22.41
C ARG A 315 -20.44 7.36 21.96
N ALA A 316 -21.64 7.48 21.39
CA ALA A 316 -22.36 6.32 20.86
C ALA A 316 -21.55 5.64 19.75
N TRP A 317 -20.98 6.44 18.84
CA TRP A 317 -20.10 5.96 17.77
C TRP A 317 -18.77 5.42 18.28
N ALA A 318 -18.14 6.12 19.24
CA ALA A 318 -16.89 5.67 19.83
C ALA A 318 -17.06 4.30 20.51
N SER A 319 -18.11 4.12 21.30
CA SER A 319 -18.46 2.84 21.94
C SER A 319 -18.85 1.76 20.94
N GLY A 320 -19.62 2.10 19.91
CA GLY A 320 -19.96 1.15 18.84
C GLY A 320 -18.72 0.64 18.12
N ARG A 321 -17.82 1.55 17.73
CA ARG A 321 -16.55 1.20 17.09
C ARG A 321 -15.65 0.38 18.01
N ALA A 322 -15.53 0.75 19.29
CA ALA A 322 -14.74 0.01 20.26
C ALA A 322 -15.20 -1.45 20.35
N VAL A 323 -16.51 -1.69 20.51
CA VAL A 323 -17.07 -3.05 20.57
C VAL A 323 -16.82 -3.85 19.29
N LEU A 324 -16.94 -3.23 18.11
CA LEU A 324 -16.61 -3.92 16.85
C LEU A 324 -15.12 -4.33 16.78
N LEU A 325 -14.24 -3.60 17.46
CA LEU A 325 -12.81 -3.86 17.48
C LEU A 325 -12.37 -4.71 18.69
N ASP A 326 -13.31 -5.36 19.37
CA ASP A 326 -13.10 -6.21 20.55
C ASP A 326 -12.59 -5.42 21.78
N GLU A 327 -13.05 -4.17 21.92
CA GLU A 327 -12.79 -3.31 23.07
C GLU A 327 -14.04 -3.05 23.90
N GLU A 328 -13.81 -2.60 25.13
CA GLU A 328 -14.87 -2.13 26.01
C GLU A 328 -15.47 -0.80 25.52
N THR A 329 -16.72 -0.55 25.91
CA THR A 329 -17.39 0.71 25.60
C THR A 329 -16.66 1.89 26.24
N VAL A 330 -16.68 3.05 25.57
CA VAL A 330 -15.94 4.22 26.00
C VAL A 330 -16.59 4.89 27.21
N ASP A 331 -15.90 4.86 28.34
CA ASP A 331 -16.18 5.74 29.48
C ASP A 331 -15.44 7.07 29.32
N VAL A 332 -16.18 8.17 29.42
CA VAL A 332 -15.64 9.52 29.28
C VAL A 332 -14.69 9.84 30.42
N GLU A 333 -15.04 9.47 31.65
CA GLU A 333 -14.19 9.81 32.81
C GLU A 333 -12.84 9.09 32.70
N ASP A 334 -12.82 7.87 32.17
CA ASP A 334 -11.59 7.16 31.87
C ASP A 334 -10.77 7.83 30.75
N VAL A 335 -11.40 8.23 29.65
CA VAL A 335 -10.71 8.96 28.57
C VAL A 335 -10.13 10.28 29.07
N LEU A 336 -10.88 11.04 29.88
CA LEU A 336 -10.42 12.29 30.48
C LEU A 336 -9.24 12.04 31.42
N ARG A 337 -9.35 11.05 32.30
CA ARG A 337 -8.30 10.64 33.23
C ARG A 337 -7.04 10.22 32.49
N GLU A 338 -7.17 9.41 31.43
CA GLU A 338 -6.03 8.99 30.61
C GLU A 338 -5.34 10.16 29.93
N ALA A 339 -6.11 11.11 29.37
CA ALA A 339 -5.56 12.30 28.73
C ALA A 339 -4.82 13.20 29.73
N GLU A 340 -5.38 13.41 30.93
CA GLU A 340 -4.77 14.23 31.99
C GLU A 340 -3.52 13.58 32.62
N GLN A 341 -3.42 12.24 32.57
CA GLN A 341 -2.28 11.48 33.11
C GLN A 341 -1.10 11.39 32.15
N VAL A 342 -1.23 11.80 30.88
CA VAL A 342 -0.13 11.76 29.92
C VAL A 342 1.01 12.66 30.39
N THR A 343 2.21 12.11 30.46
CA THR A 343 3.43 12.85 30.77
C THR A 343 4.30 13.06 29.52
N PRO A 344 5.23 14.04 29.54
CA PRO A 344 6.25 14.15 28.49
C PRO A 344 7.05 12.85 28.27
N ASP A 345 7.36 12.12 29.34
CA ASP A 345 8.11 10.87 29.26
C ASP A 345 7.33 9.76 28.54
N ASP A 346 6.00 9.70 28.71
CA ASP A 346 5.14 8.77 27.97
C ASP A 346 5.18 9.05 26.46
N VAL A 347 5.18 10.33 26.07
CA VAL A 347 5.29 10.73 24.66
C VAL A 347 6.68 10.39 24.11
N VAL A 348 7.73 10.53 24.92
CA VAL A 348 9.10 10.12 24.56
C VAL A 348 9.18 8.60 24.37
N GLU A 349 8.55 7.80 25.22
CA GLU A 349 8.47 6.35 25.04
C GLU A 349 7.73 5.97 23.75
N ALA A 350 6.59 6.61 23.46
CA ALA A 350 5.91 6.42 22.18
C ALA A 350 6.80 6.80 20.99
N ALA A 351 7.61 7.86 21.11
CA ALA A 351 8.57 8.25 20.06
C ALA A 351 9.67 7.19 19.87
N ARG A 352 10.08 6.50 20.95
CA ARG A 352 11.00 5.36 20.88
C ARG A 352 10.36 4.16 20.18
N ASP A 353 9.08 3.88 20.41
CA ASP A 353 8.33 2.83 19.70
C ASP A 353 8.28 3.10 18.19
N VAL A 354 7.95 4.34 17.80
CA VAL A 354 8.01 4.78 16.39
C VAL A 354 9.42 4.60 15.84
N HIS A 355 10.45 5.01 16.57
CA HIS A 355 11.84 4.92 16.11
C HIS A 355 12.28 3.48 15.83
N ARG A 356 11.92 2.52 16.70
CA ARG A 356 12.28 1.09 16.53
C ARG A 356 11.74 0.51 15.22
N THR A 357 10.62 1.01 14.74
CA THR A 357 9.90 0.50 13.56
C THR A 357 9.76 1.55 12.46
N LEU A 358 10.63 2.55 12.47
CA LEU A 358 10.54 3.74 11.64
C LEU A 358 10.70 3.39 10.16
N LEU A 359 9.73 3.83 9.37
CA LEU A 359 9.85 3.96 7.93
C LEU A 359 9.71 5.42 7.53
N VAL A 360 10.58 5.90 6.65
CA VAL A 360 10.53 7.25 6.07
C VAL A 360 10.28 7.15 4.57
N GLY A 361 9.09 7.53 4.14
CA GLY A 361 8.78 7.79 2.74
C GLY A 361 9.28 9.18 2.36
N ALA A 362 10.11 9.26 1.31
CA ALA A 362 10.69 10.52 0.86
C ALA A 362 10.73 10.62 -0.67
N PRO A 363 10.81 11.85 -1.22
CA PRO A 363 10.91 12.06 -2.66
C PRO A 363 12.13 11.39 -3.26
N ARG A 364 12.11 11.09 -4.56
CA ARG A 364 13.27 10.52 -5.27
C ARG A 364 14.50 11.43 -5.19
N ALA A 365 14.28 12.75 -5.15
CA ALA A 365 15.33 13.76 -5.05
C ALA A 365 15.98 13.83 -3.65
N ALA A 366 15.45 13.13 -2.65
CA ALA A 366 16.02 13.10 -1.32
C ALA A 366 17.46 12.56 -1.33
N ARG A 367 18.36 13.24 -0.62
CA ARG A 367 19.73 12.77 -0.45
C ARG A 367 19.70 11.46 0.34
N ARG A 368 20.39 10.44 -0.19
CA ARG A 368 20.62 9.20 0.55
C ARG A 368 21.57 9.47 1.72
N ASP A 369 21.13 9.08 2.90
CA ASP A 369 21.83 9.18 4.17
C ASP A 369 22.23 7.77 4.63
N ASP A 370 23.52 7.54 4.87
CA ASP A 370 24.06 6.24 5.26
C ASP A 370 23.63 5.79 6.67
N SER A 371 23.08 6.70 7.47
CA SER A 371 22.58 6.38 8.81
C SER A 371 21.14 5.84 8.84
N ILE A 372 20.54 5.59 7.68
CA ILE A 372 19.27 4.85 7.55
C ILE A 372 19.34 3.88 6.37
N THR A 373 18.73 2.71 6.52
CA THR A 373 18.73 1.70 5.46
C THR A 373 17.77 2.12 4.35
N TRP A 374 18.25 2.32 3.14
CA TRP A 374 17.38 2.55 1.98
C TRP A 374 16.85 1.22 1.46
N LEU A 375 15.53 1.07 1.57
CA LEU A 375 14.81 -0.10 1.10
C LEU A 375 14.70 -0.04 -0.42
N ASP A 376 15.02 -1.17 -1.05
CA ASP A 376 14.84 -1.39 -2.48
C ASP A 376 14.19 -2.77 -2.66
N ALA A 377 13.39 -2.90 -3.71
CA ALA A 377 12.82 -4.17 -4.14
C ALA A 377 13.87 -5.08 -4.81
N THR A 378 15.06 -4.58 -5.11
CA THR A 378 16.16 -5.35 -5.70
C THR A 378 17.02 -6.06 -4.65
N ARG A 379 17.42 -7.29 -4.98
CA ARG A 379 18.36 -8.12 -4.22
C ARG A 379 19.53 -8.56 -5.11
N PRO A 380 20.66 -9.01 -4.53
CA PRO A 380 21.72 -9.63 -5.31
C PRO A 380 21.19 -10.79 -6.15
N ALA A 381 21.59 -10.85 -7.42
CA ALA A 381 21.18 -11.90 -8.35
C ALA A 381 21.67 -13.27 -7.85
N GLY A 382 20.73 -14.19 -7.60
CA GLY A 382 21.03 -15.53 -7.15
C GLY A 382 21.34 -16.48 -8.31
N THR A 383 21.87 -17.66 -7.99
CA THR A 383 21.91 -18.80 -8.92
C THR A 383 20.57 -19.53 -8.86
N THR A 384 19.55 -18.98 -9.50
CA THR A 384 18.24 -19.63 -9.60
C THR A 384 18.27 -20.70 -10.69
N SER A 385 17.90 -21.95 -10.36
CA SER A 385 17.69 -23.01 -11.34
C SER A 385 16.30 -22.89 -11.97
N GLY A 386 16.20 -22.94 -13.29
CA GLY A 386 14.92 -22.83 -13.99
C GLY A 386 15.10 -22.57 -15.48
N GLU A 387 13.98 -22.42 -16.18
CA GLU A 387 13.97 -22.03 -17.59
C GLU A 387 14.35 -20.55 -17.73
N ARG A 388 15.23 -20.24 -18.68
CA ARG A 388 15.85 -18.90 -18.81
C ARG A 388 15.44 -18.21 -20.10
N PHE A 389 14.89 -17.02 -19.97
CA PHE A 389 14.46 -16.16 -21.07
C PHE A 389 15.33 -14.91 -21.11
N ARG A 390 15.95 -14.64 -22.26
CA ARG A 390 16.85 -13.48 -22.43
C ARG A 390 16.10 -12.29 -23.02
N ALA A 391 16.50 -11.09 -22.63
CA ALA A 391 15.99 -9.87 -23.24
C ALA A 391 16.16 -9.87 -24.77
N LEU A 392 15.17 -9.33 -25.47
CA LEU A 392 15.13 -9.26 -26.93
C LEU A 392 16.19 -8.28 -27.48
N ASP A 393 16.53 -7.26 -26.68
CA ASP A 393 17.55 -6.23 -26.97
C ASP A 393 18.98 -6.63 -26.60
N HIS A 394 19.22 -7.90 -26.27
CA HIS A 394 20.58 -8.40 -26.06
C HIS A 394 21.48 -8.18 -27.30
N PRO A 395 22.68 -7.58 -27.15
CA PRO A 395 23.47 -7.45 -25.91
C PRO A 395 23.36 -6.10 -25.16
N VAL A 396 22.48 -5.19 -25.58
CA VAL A 396 22.28 -3.88 -24.92
C VAL A 396 21.61 -4.09 -23.56
N ASP A 397 20.55 -4.88 -23.55
CA ASP A 397 19.94 -5.38 -22.34
C ASP A 397 20.44 -6.81 -22.07
N ARG A 398 21.11 -6.98 -20.94
CA ARG A 398 21.65 -8.28 -20.49
C ARG A 398 20.72 -8.98 -19.49
N SER A 399 19.53 -8.44 -19.27
CA SER A 399 18.58 -8.99 -18.32
C SER A 399 18.15 -10.39 -18.73
N VAL A 400 17.92 -11.23 -17.72
CA VAL A 400 17.46 -12.61 -17.86
C VAL A 400 16.32 -12.85 -16.89
N ILE A 401 15.19 -13.34 -17.40
CA ILE A 401 14.16 -13.94 -16.58
C ILE A 401 14.47 -15.40 -16.38
N THR A 402 14.39 -15.86 -15.13
CA THR A 402 14.45 -17.27 -14.75
C THR A 402 13.13 -17.66 -14.11
N VAL A 403 12.48 -18.69 -14.65
CA VAL A 403 11.24 -19.24 -14.13
C VAL A 403 11.50 -20.65 -13.61
N SER A 404 11.31 -20.85 -12.31
CA SER A 404 11.30 -22.16 -11.66
C SER A 404 9.88 -22.52 -11.20
N ASP A 405 9.67 -23.73 -10.68
CA ASP A 405 8.35 -24.15 -10.19
C ASP A 405 7.85 -23.33 -8.99
N GLY A 406 8.76 -22.66 -8.25
CA GLY A 406 8.41 -21.88 -7.06
C GLY A 406 8.79 -20.40 -7.11
N ARG A 407 9.47 -19.93 -8.16
CA ARG A 407 10.01 -18.56 -8.18
C ARG A 407 10.13 -18.01 -9.59
N VAL A 408 9.79 -16.73 -9.73
CA VAL A 408 10.05 -15.95 -10.94
C VAL A 408 11.05 -14.85 -10.60
N GLU A 409 12.16 -14.79 -11.34
CA GLU A 409 13.24 -13.85 -11.11
C GLU A 409 13.63 -13.11 -12.38
N VAL A 410 13.72 -11.78 -12.32
CA VAL A 410 14.30 -10.92 -13.34
C VAL A 410 15.65 -10.43 -12.82
N ALA A 411 16.75 -10.90 -13.41
CA ALA A 411 18.09 -10.46 -13.07
C ALA A 411 18.64 -9.51 -14.16
N GLY A 412 19.15 -8.35 -13.75
CA GLY A 412 19.83 -7.37 -14.60
C GLY A 412 21.21 -7.04 -14.04
N GLY A 413 22.26 -7.66 -14.59
CA GLY A 413 23.61 -7.54 -14.01
C GLY A 413 23.75 -8.35 -12.72
N ASP A 414 24.17 -7.69 -11.65
CA ASP A 414 24.34 -8.25 -10.30
C ASP A 414 23.10 -8.08 -9.40
N GLN A 415 22.07 -7.37 -9.89
CA GLN A 415 20.82 -7.13 -9.16
C GLN A 415 19.67 -7.92 -9.79
N ALA A 416 18.72 -8.32 -8.96
CA ALA A 416 17.53 -9.04 -9.38
C ALA A 416 16.28 -8.63 -8.58
N ARG A 417 15.13 -8.76 -9.22
CA ARG A 417 13.82 -8.76 -8.56
C ARG A 417 13.24 -10.15 -8.68
N ALA A 418 12.60 -10.64 -7.63
CA ALA A 418 12.01 -11.96 -7.70
C ALA A 418 10.86 -12.12 -6.73
N VAL A 419 9.85 -12.86 -7.17
CA VAL A 419 8.65 -13.22 -6.40
C VAL A 419 8.68 -14.73 -6.14
N ASP A 420 8.42 -15.11 -4.90
CA ASP A 420 8.16 -16.50 -4.52
C ASP A 420 6.67 -16.80 -4.73
N LEU A 421 6.38 -17.83 -5.52
CA LEU A 421 5.02 -18.20 -5.89
C LEU A 421 4.21 -18.75 -4.72
N ALA A 422 4.87 -19.32 -3.70
CA ALA A 422 4.19 -19.74 -2.47
C ALA A 422 3.69 -18.54 -1.64
N ARG A 423 4.26 -17.35 -1.88
CA ARG A 423 3.89 -16.09 -1.23
C ARG A 423 3.25 -15.10 -2.19
N LEU A 424 2.73 -15.57 -3.32
CA LEU A 424 2.07 -14.72 -4.30
C LEU A 424 0.76 -14.17 -3.72
N ALA A 425 0.60 -12.85 -3.72
CA ALA A 425 -0.65 -12.19 -3.34
C ALA A 425 -1.60 -12.04 -4.53
N GLY A 426 -1.05 -11.81 -5.73
CA GLY A 426 -1.83 -11.72 -6.95
C GLY A 426 -0.96 -11.58 -8.20
N ALA A 427 -1.57 -11.79 -9.36
CA ALA A 427 -0.94 -11.63 -10.67
C ALA A 427 -1.84 -10.81 -11.58
N PHE A 428 -1.44 -9.57 -11.88
CA PHE A 428 -2.12 -8.72 -12.84
C PHE A 428 -1.89 -9.29 -14.24
N ALA A 429 -2.97 -9.58 -14.96
CA ALA A 429 -2.96 -10.21 -16.27
C ALA A 429 -3.54 -9.27 -17.33
N PHE A 430 -2.66 -8.71 -18.16
CA PHE A 430 -3.03 -7.81 -19.24
C PHE A 430 -3.36 -8.59 -20.53
N PRO A 431 -4.34 -8.13 -21.34
CA PRO A 431 -4.72 -8.79 -22.60
C PRO A 431 -3.60 -8.86 -23.64
N ASP A 432 -2.65 -7.91 -23.60
CA ASP A 432 -1.46 -7.89 -24.45
C ASP A 432 -0.38 -8.93 -24.06
N GLY A 433 -0.65 -9.71 -23.00
CA GLY A 433 0.23 -10.74 -22.47
C GLY A 433 1.11 -10.29 -21.31
N GLY A 434 1.13 -9.01 -20.95
CA GLY A 434 1.83 -8.49 -19.78
C GLY A 434 1.40 -9.19 -18.49
N ARG A 435 2.35 -9.46 -17.59
CA ARG A 435 2.10 -10.00 -16.25
C ARG A 435 2.83 -9.18 -15.20
N THR A 436 2.14 -8.78 -14.14
CA THR A 436 2.79 -8.24 -12.94
C THR A 436 2.47 -9.15 -11.78
N LEU A 437 3.49 -9.87 -11.31
CA LEU A 437 3.39 -10.72 -10.13
C LEU A 437 3.67 -9.86 -8.89
N VAL A 438 2.82 -9.98 -7.87
CA VAL A 438 2.95 -9.24 -6.61
C VAL A 438 2.99 -10.25 -5.48
N ASP A 439 4.05 -10.21 -4.67
CA ASP A 439 4.13 -11.02 -3.46
C ASP A 439 3.36 -10.39 -2.28
N GLN A 440 3.20 -11.15 -1.21
CA GLN A 440 2.54 -10.68 0.01
C GLN A 440 3.22 -9.49 0.69
N ASP A 441 4.52 -9.26 0.47
CA ASP A 441 5.24 -8.11 1.01
C ASP A 441 5.17 -6.89 0.06
N GLY A 442 4.43 -7.01 -1.06
CA GLY A 442 4.17 -5.95 -2.03
C GLY A 442 5.25 -5.81 -3.10
N TYR A 443 6.28 -6.66 -3.12
CA TYR A 443 7.32 -6.61 -4.14
C TYR A 443 6.81 -7.18 -5.46
N THR A 444 7.24 -6.55 -6.55
CA THR A 444 6.69 -6.83 -7.87
C THR A 444 7.73 -7.31 -8.87
N VAL A 445 7.30 -8.24 -9.73
CA VAL A 445 8.00 -8.65 -10.94
C VAL A 445 7.08 -8.43 -12.13
N ALA A 446 7.41 -7.42 -12.95
CA ALA A 446 6.74 -7.16 -14.21
C ALA A 446 7.41 -7.92 -15.35
N VAL A 447 6.61 -8.60 -16.16
CA VAL A 447 7.01 -9.40 -17.30
C VAL A 447 6.23 -8.94 -18.52
N GLU A 448 6.96 -8.36 -19.47
CA GLU A 448 6.41 -7.86 -20.73
C GLU A 448 6.86 -8.76 -21.87
N PRO A 449 6.01 -9.67 -22.39
CA PRO A 449 6.40 -10.64 -23.41
C PRO A 449 7.09 -10.04 -24.64
N THR A 450 6.73 -8.79 -24.99
CA THR A 450 7.32 -8.02 -26.08
C THR A 450 8.82 -7.71 -25.91
N LEU A 451 9.33 -7.75 -24.68
CA LEU A 451 10.72 -7.46 -24.34
C LEU A 451 11.61 -8.72 -24.24
N TRP A 452 11.02 -9.92 -24.31
CA TRP A 452 11.73 -11.18 -24.08
C TRP A 452 11.73 -12.09 -25.31
N ARG A 453 12.84 -12.80 -25.52
CA ARG A 453 12.85 -13.89 -26.52
C ARG A 453 11.91 -15.00 -26.06
N ASN A 454 11.10 -15.51 -26.97
CA ASN A 454 10.04 -16.49 -26.68
C ASN A 454 9.06 -15.99 -25.60
N GLY A 455 8.75 -14.69 -25.60
CA GLY A 455 7.86 -14.08 -24.60
C GLY A 455 6.48 -14.75 -24.48
N GLY A 456 5.94 -15.31 -25.56
CA GLY A 456 4.69 -16.09 -25.51
C GLY A 456 4.81 -17.35 -24.65
N VAL A 457 5.91 -18.10 -24.80
CA VAL A 457 6.21 -19.29 -23.98
C VAL A 457 6.46 -18.90 -22.53
N LEU A 458 7.18 -17.80 -22.30
CA LEU A 458 7.38 -17.26 -20.95
C LEU A 458 6.05 -16.95 -20.25
N ARG A 459 5.14 -16.25 -20.95
CA ARG A 459 3.80 -15.95 -20.44
C ARG A 459 3.04 -17.23 -20.10
N GLU A 460 2.98 -18.19 -21.02
CA GLU A 460 2.29 -19.47 -20.81
C GLU A 460 2.84 -20.24 -19.61
N ARG A 461 4.17 -20.21 -19.43
CA ARG A 461 4.81 -20.83 -18.27
C ARG A 461 4.43 -20.16 -16.96
N ILE A 462 4.36 -18.83 -16.92
CA ILE A 462 3.90 -18.08 -15.75
C ILE A 462 2.43 -18.38 -15.46
N ASP A 463 1.56 -18.34 -16.47
CA ASP A 463 0.13 -18.59 -16.33
C ASP A 463 -0.17 -19.98 -15.78
N ALA A 464 0.61 -21.00 -16.18
CA ALA A 464 0.49 -22.36 -15.68
C ALA A 464 0.88 -22.52 -14.20
N LEU A 465 1.68 -21.60 -13.65
CA LEU A 465 2.15 -21.64 -12.26
C LEU A 465 1.29 -20.79 -11.30
N VAL A 466 0.49 -19.86 -11.83
CA VAL A 466 -0.35 -18.98 -11.01
C VAL A 466 -1.72 -19.62 -10.80
N ALA A 467 -2.13 -19.72 -9.53
CA ALA A 467 -3.45 -20.25 -9.20
C ALA A 467 -4.57 -19.33 -9.75
N PRO A 468 -5.65 -19.86 -10.37
CA PRO A 468 -6.68 -19.05 -11.02
C PRO A 468 -7.36 -18.01 -10.12
N GLN A 469 -7.42 -18.27 -8.81
CA GLN A 469 -7.97 -17.34 -7.83
C GLN A 469 -7.10 -16.10 -7.57
N LEU A 470 -5.81 -16.14 -7.93
CA LEU A 470 -4.86 -15.03 -7.75
C LEU A 470 -4.70 -14.16 -9.01
N VAL A 471 -5.25 -14.59 -10.15
CA VAL A 471 -5.15 -13.86 -11.43
C VAL A 471 -6.09 -12.66 -11.43
N LEU A 472 -5.59 -11.45 -11.58
CA LEU A 472 -6.36 -10.20 -11.66
C LEU A 472 -6.43 -9.75 -13.13
N PRO A 473 -7.55 -9.97 -13.84
CA PRO A 473 -7.67 -9.57 -15.24
C PRO A 473 -7.69 -8.06 -15.36
N MET A 474 -6.83 -7.50 -16.21
CA MET A 474 -6.75 -6.05 -16.43
C MET A 474 -7.41 -5.64 -17.74
N GLU A 475 -7.80 -4.38 -17.83
CA GLU A 475 -8.26 -3.79 -19.09
C GLU A 475 -7.11 -3.69 -20.12
N PRO A 476 -7.43 -3.67 -21.43
CA PRO A 476 -6.45 -3.40 -22.45
C PRO A 476 -5.76 -2.04 -22.22
N ARG A 477 -4.43 -2.03 -22.24
CA ARG A 477 -3.63 -0.80 -22.19
C ARG A 477 -3.63 -0.10 -23.55
N ASP A 478 -3.31 1.20 -23.58
CA ASP A 478 -3.04 1.88 -24.85
C ASP A 478 -1.87 1.18 -25.55
N PRO A 479 -1.98 0.80 -26.85
CA PRO A 479 -0.88 0.20 -27.61
C PRO A 479 0.44 0.99 -27.60
N GLN A 480 0.41 2.30 -27.31
CA GLN A 480 1.58 3.15 -27.14
C GLN A 480 2.26 3.00 -25.77
N GLU A 481 1.51 2.62 -24.74
CA GLU A 481 2.01 2.37 -23.38
C GLU A 481 2.64 0.98 -23.24
N VAL A 482 2.28 0.03 -24.12
CA VAL A 482 2.86 -1.31 -24.12
C VAL A 482 4.36 -1.23 -24.42
N PRO A 483 5.24 -1.68 -23.49
CA PRO A 483 6.68 -1.58 -23.67
C PRO A 483 7.17 -2.28 -24.95
N ARG A 484 8.02 -1.61 -25.71
CA ARG A 484 8.62 -2.15 -26.94
C ARG A 484 10.14 -2.16 -26.85
N PRO A 485 10.81 -3.07 -27.59
CA PRO A 485 12.26 -3.07 -27.70
C PRO A 485 12.75 -1.70 -28.20
N LYS A 486 13.76 -1.15 -27.53
CA LYS A 486 14.32 0.17 -27.86
C LYS A 486 15.30 0.10 -29.03
N VAL A 487 15.82 -1.10 -29.34
CA VAL A 487 16.90 -1.27 -30.32
C VAL A 487 16.36 -1.82 -31.64
N THR A 488 16.61 -1.09 -32.72
CA THR A 488 16.23 -1.54 -34.06
C THR A 488 17.00 -2.81 -34.45
N PRO A 489 16.45 -3.66 -35.35
CA PRO A 489 17.16 -4.85 -35.82
C PRO A 489 18.55 -4.54 -36.41
N ALA A 490 18.69 -3.39 -37.09
CA ALA A 490 19.95 -2.95 -37.70
C ALA A 490 21.02 -2.57 -36.65
N GLU A 491 20.62 -1.87 -35.58
CA GLU A 491 21.51 -1.51 -34.47
C GLU A 491 21.97 -2.74 -33.69
N ARG A 492 21.06 -3.70 -33.45
CA ARG A 492 21.40 -5.00 -32.85
C ARG A 492 22.43 -5.75 -33.68
N TRP A 493 22.26 -5.76 -35.00
CA TRP A 493 23.19 -6.44 -35.90
C TRP A 493 24.57 -5.78 -35.89
N ARG A 494 24.64 -4.44 -35.95
CA ARG A 494 25.89 -3.66 -35.84
C ARG A 494 26.63 -3.92 -34.52
N LEU A 495 25.91 -3.99 -33.39
CA LEU A 495 26.50 -4.25 -32.08
C LEU A 495 27.04 -5.68 -31.96
N ARG A 496 26.33 -6.68 -32.50
CA ARG A 496 26.83 -8.06 -32.58
C ARG A 496 28.06 -8.17 -33.47
N LEU A 497 28.08 -7.47 -34.60
CA LEU A 497 29.25 -7.45 -35.50
C LEU A 497 30.47 -6.83 -34.80
N ARG A 498 30.30 -5.70 -34.09
CA ARG A 498 31.37 -5.08 -33.30
C ARG A 498 31.89 -6.00 -32.19
N GLY A 499 31.00 -6.73 -31.52
CA GLY A 499 31.38 -7.73 -30.52
C GLY A 499 32.13 -8.93 -31.11
N ALA A 500 31.66 -9.44 -32.25
CA ALA A 500 32.31 -10.53 -32.98
C ALA A 500 33.69 -10.10 -33.51
N ILE A 501 33.80 -8.89 -34.06
CA ILE A 501 35.08 -8.29 -34.49
C ILE A 501 36.03 -8.18 -33.29
N ARG A 502 35.59 -7.63 -32.14
CA ARG A 502 36.41 -7.59 -30.91
C ARG A 502 36.86 -8.98 -30.46
N ALA A 503 35.98 -9.98 -30.46
CA ALA A 503 36.35 -11.36 -30.12
C ALA A 503 37.36 -11.95 -31.11
N TRP A 504 37.22 -11.63 -32.41
CA TRP A 504 38.17 -11.98 -33.46
C TRP A 504 39.54 -11.32 -33.30
N TRP A 505 39.63 -10.15 -32.66
CA TRP A 505 40.89 -9.47 -32.34
C TRP A 505 41.52 -9.96 -31.02
N VAL A 506 40.72 -10.43 -30.06
CA VAL A 506 41.22 -10.94 -28.76
C VAL A 506 41.67 -12.40 -28.86
N ALA A 507 41.01 -13.22 -29.67
CA ALA A 507 41.37 -14.64 -29.85
C ALA A 507 42.82 -14.86 -30.36
N PRO A 508 43.36 -14.10 -31.34
CA PRO A 508 44.76 -14.22 -31.80
C PRO A 508 45.77 -13.83 -30.72
N VAL A 509 45.44 -12.89 -29.83
CA VAL A 509 46.30 -12.48 -28.71
C VAL A 509 46.38 -13.61 -27.66
N GLY A 510 45.26 -14.27 -27.38
CA GLY A 510 45.23 -15.46 -26.52
C GLY A 510 45.96 -16.67 -27.14
N PHE A 511 45.78 -16.92 -28.44
CA PHE A 511 46.51 -17.98 -29.15
C PHE A 511 48.02 -17.67 -29.31
N GLY A 512 48.38 -16.40 -29.47
CA GLY A 512 49.78 -15.95 -29.50
C GLY A 512 50.47 -16.13 -28.15
N ALA A 513 49.79 -15.80 -27.05
CA ALA A 513 50.30 -16.02 -25.69
C ALA A 513 50.41 -17.52 -25.35
N LEU A 514 49.44 -18.34 -25.73
CA LEU A 514 49.48 -19.79 -25.56
C LEU A 514 50.58 -20.43 -26.44
N GLY A 515 50.75 -19.96 -27.68
CA GLY A 515 51.82 -20.38 -28.58
C GLY A 515 53.21 -20.01 -28.06
N MET A 516 53.38 -18.82 -27.48
CA MET A 516 54.62 -18.41 -26.80
C MET A 516 54.88 -19.26 -25.54
N LEU A 517 53.85 -19.62 -24.78
CA LEU A 517 53.97 -20.48 -23.61
C LEU A 517 54.40 -21.90 -24.00
N VAL A 518 53.77 -22.47 -25.03
CA VAL A 518 54.14 -23.79 -25.59
C VAL A 518 55.55 -23.76 -26.16
N HIS A 519 55.96 -22.68 -26.82
CA HIS A 519 57.32 -22.50 -27.34
C HIS A 519 58.36 -22.46 -26.20
N ALA A 520 58.07 -21.75 -25.11
CA ALA A 520 58.93 -21.67 -23.93
C ALA A 520 59.10 -23.02 -23.20
N THR A 521 58.10 -23.91 -23.25
CA THR A 521 58.14 -25.21 -22.57
C THR A 521 58.60 -26.39 -23.44
N SER A 522 58.50 -26.30 -24.77
CA SER A 522 58.77 -27.44 -25.67
C SER A 522 59.94 -27.26 -26.64
N GLY A 523 60.50 -26.05 -26.78
CA GLY A 523 61.68 -25.78 -27.61
C GLY A 523 61.46 -25.93 -29.13
N LEU A 524 60.24 -26.21 -29.60
CA LEU A 524 59.92 -26.29 -31.02
C LEU A 524 59.63 -24.89 -31.60
N ASN A 525 60.47 -24.45 -32.53
CA ASN A 525 60.29 -23.21 -33.30
C ASN A 525 59.07 -23.32 -34.23
N VAL A 526 57.95 -22.73 -33.80
CA VAL A 526 56.78 -22.53 -34.64
C VAL A 526 56.44 -21.04 -34.66
N LEU A 527 57.23 -20.22 -35.36
CA LEU A 527 56.76 -18.94 -35.89
C LEU A 527 57.69 -18.48 -37.04
N PRO A 528 57.15 -18.28 -38.26
CA PRO A 528 56.91 -16.89 -38.66
C PRO A 528 55.77 -16.74 -39.70
N VAL A 529 54.51 -16.77 -39.27
CA VAL A 529 53.39 -16.38 -40.17
C VAL A 529 52.38 -15.43 -39.51
N PHE A 530 52.15 -15.52 -38.19
CA PHE A 530 51.08 -14.75 -37.53
C PHE A 530 51.43 -13.31 -37.11
N VAL A 531 52.71 -12.98 -36.90
CA VAL A 531 53.11 -11.64 -36.41
C VAL A 531 53.08 -10.59 -37.53
N PHE A 532 53.35 -10.98 -38.78
CA PHE A 532 53.40 -10.03 -39.90
C PHE A 532 52.01 -9.59 -40.40
N SER A 533 51.00 -10.45 -40.31
CA SER A 533 49.63 -10.14 -40.76
C SER A 533 48.91 -9.16 -39.83
N THR A 534 49.23 -9.18 -38.53
CA THR A 534 48.55 -8.37 -37.51
C THR A 534 49.00 -6.90 -37.53
N VAL A 535 50.28 -6.63 -37.81
CA VAL A 535 50.84 -5.27 -37.87
C VAL A 535 50.39 -4.51 -39.13
N ILE A 536 50.26 -5.19 -40.27
CA ILE A 536 49.81 -4.56 -41.52
C ILE A 536 48.33 -4.16 -41.47
N PHE A 537 47.48 -4.93 -40.78
CA PHE A 537 46.05 -4.62 -40.67
C PHE A 537 45.71 -3.52 -39.65
N LEU A 538 46.46 -3.40 -38.55
CA LEU A 538 46.31 -2.30 -37.59
C LEU A 538 46.67 -0.92 -38.19
N GLY A 539 47.68 -0.87 -39.07
CA GLY A 539 48.07 0.34 -39.79
C GLY A 539 47.05 0.82 -40.84
N ALA A 540 46.21 -0.09 -41.37
CA ALA A 540 45.15 0.24 -42.32
C ALA A 540 43.85 0.72 -41.64
N TRP A 541 43.59 0.28 -40.41
CA TRP A 541 42.40 0.68 -39.65
C TRP A 541 42.53 2.08 -39.04
N TYR A 542 43.70 2.45 -38.49
CA TYR A 542 43.92 3.78 -37.91
C TYR A 542 43.80 4.93 -38.94
N ARG A 543 43.99 4.63 -40.24
CA ARG A 543 43.85 5.60 -41.33
C ARG A 543 42.41 5.85 -41.80
N ARG A 544 41.43 5.08 -41.31
CA ARG A 544 40.02 5.17 -41.78
C ARG A 544 39.08 5.91 -40.83
N ASP A 545 39.44 6.08 -39.56
CA ASP A 545 38.64 6.78 -38.54
C ASP A 545 38.99 8.28 -38.38
N SER A 546 39.82 8.85 -39.28
CA SER A 546 40.21 10.27 -39.27
C SER A 546 39.73 11.07 -40.50
N ARG A 547 38.57 10.71 -41.07
CA ARG A 547 37.82 11.55 -42.02
C ARG A 547 36.32 11.47 -41.82
#